data_AF-A0A2D6KK43-F1
#
_entry.id   AF-A0A2D6KK43-F1
#
_cell.length_a   1.000
_cell.length_b   1.000
_cell.length_c   1.000
_cell.angle_alpha   90.00
_cell.angle_beta   90.00
_cell.angle_gamma   90.00
#
_symmetry.space_group_name_H-M   'P 1'
#
loop_
_entity.id
_entity.type
_entity.pdbx_description
1 polymer ?
#
loop_
_entity_poly.entity_id
_entity_poly.type
_entity_poly.pdbx_seq_one_letter_code
_entity_poly.pdbx_strand_id
1 'polypeptide(L)'
;MSERVDNLTFYQDLADLMNNNPDQYETLGEVDFTLGVVMADEVGSDLRLRLRFEELGCTDVSPLPEGGESSCDCWLEGDIDSWGEMFNDITTNGRATGRHTVNSLTLVGDRIDVRGDDPMGVDRFFRFNQTIQQFFDGAAELAPAPA
;
A
#
# COMPACT_ATOMS: atom_id res chain seq x y z
N MET A 1 -1.27 4.00 15.36
CA MET A 1 -0.92 3.62 13.98
C MET A 1 -1.64 4.52 12.97
N SER A 2 -2.95 4.75 13.12
CA SER A 2 -3.72 5.66 12.26
C SER A 2 -3.10 7.05 12.04
N GLU A 3 -2.42 7.64 13.03
CA GLU A 3 -1.74 8.96 12.91
C GLU A 3 -0.45 8.95 12.06
N ARG A 4 0.01 7.80 11.56
CA ARG A 4 1.20 7.69 10.68
C ARG A 4 0.83 7.34 9.23
N VAL A 5 -0.42 6.94 8.98
CA VAL A 5 -0.87 6.40 7.70
C VAL A 5 -0.89 7.46 6.60
N ASP A 6 -1.08 8.72 6.97
CA ASP A 6 -1.02 9.90 6.10
C ASP A 6 0.39 10.51 5.98
N ASN A 7 1.44 9.81 6.44
CA ASN A 7 2.80 10.30 6.42
C ASN A 7 3.67 9.56 5.39
N LEU A 8 4.27 10.30 4.45
CA LEU A 8 5.19 9.75 3.44
C LEU A 8 6.34 8.93 4.06
N THR A 9 6.92 9.38 5.18
CA THR A 9 8.05 8.70 5.82
C THR A 9 7.68 7.31 6.32
N PHE A 10 6.42 7.07 6.68
CA PHE A 10 5.98 5.74 7.05
C PHE A 10 6.11 4.73 5.89
N TYR A 11 5.80 5.13 4.66
CA TYR A 11 5.98 4.28 3.47
C TYR A 11 7.44 4.12 3.08
N GLN A 12 8.27 5.13 3.35
CA GLN A 12 9.73 5.04 3.18
C GLN A 12 10.31 4.00 4.16
N ASP A 13 9.86 4.02 5.42
CA ASP A 13 10.26 3.01 6.41
C ASP A 13 9.83 1.59 5.97
N LEU A 14 8.66 1.43 5.35
CA LEU A 14 8.21 0.14 4.79
C LEU A 14 9.09 -0.31 3.62
N ALA A 15 9.49 0.61 2.74
CA ALA A 15 10.41 0.31 1.65
C ALA A 15 11.78 -0.12 2.17
N ASP A 16 12.31 0.59 3.16
CA ASP A 16 13.55 0.19 3.84
C ASP A 16 13.41 -1.19 4.49
N LEU A 17 12.27 -1.48 5.13
CA LEU A 17 12.01 -2.79 5.72
C LEU A 17 12.01 -3.90 4.67
N MET A 18 11.28 -3.73 3.57
CA MET A 18 11.24 -4.69 2.45
C MET A 18 12.64 -4.91 1.87
N ASN A 19 13.36 -3.82 1.58
CA ASN A 19 14.68 -3.88 0.95
C ASN A 19 15.76 -4.49 1.88
N ASN A 20 15.59 -4.40 3.20
CA ASN A 20 16.47 -5.07 4.17
C ASN A 20 16.10 -6.55 4.41
N ASN A 21 14.94 -7.00 3.92
CA ASN A 21 14.42 -8.36 4.12
C ASN A 21 13.93 -9.02 2.81
N PRO A 22 14.74 -9.05 1.72
CA PRO A 22 14.30 -9.56 0.42
C PRO A 22 13.89 -11.05 0.46
N ASP A 23 14.51 -11.84 1.36
CA ASP A 23 14.19 -13.27 1.57
C ASP A 23 12.70 -13.50 1.87
N GLN A 24 12.04 -12.53 2.51
CA GLN A 24 10.61 -12.64 2.81
C GLN A 24 9.73 -12.58 1.55
N TYR A 25 10.24 -12.04 0.44
CA TYR A 25 9.50 -11.80 -0.80
C TYR A 25 9.89 -12.76 -1.93
N GLU A 26 10.98 -13.52 -1.80
CA GLU A 26 11.43 -14.49 -2.81
C GLU A 26 10.34 -15.50 -3.23
N THR A 27 9.52 -15.94 -2.29
CA THR A 27 8.43 -16.90 -2.56
C THR A 27 7.24 -16.30 -3.31
N LEU A 28 7.10 -14.97 -3.29
CA LEU A 28 6.11 -14.24 -4.08
C LEU A 28 6.61 -13.97 -5.51
N GLY A 29 7.93 -13.99 -5.70
CA GLY A 29 8.59 -13.76 -6.98
C GLY A 29 8.80 -12.28 -7.29
N GLU A 30 9.53 -12.02 -8.37
CA GLU A 30 9.88 -10.67 -8.82
C GLU A 30 8.65 -9.89 -9.30
N VAL A 31 8.66 -8.60 -9.00
CA VAL A 31 7.64 -7.62 -9.40
C VAL A 31 8.28 -6.50 -10.21
N ASP A 32 7.54 -6.00 -11.20
CA ASP A 32 7.82 -4.73 -11.88
C ASP A 32 6.48 -4.00 -11.97
N PHE A 33 6.28 -3.06 -11.05
CA PHE A 33 4.97 -2.44 -10.84
C PHE A 33 5.07 -1.09 -10.13
N THR A 34 4.28 -0.12 -10.58
CA THR A 34 4.16 1.21 -9.99
C THR A 34 2.75 1.42 -9.48
N LEU A 35 2.60 1.54 -8.17
CA LEU A 35 1.32 1.73 -7.49
C LEU A 35 1.16 3.17 -7.01
N GLY A 36 0.07 3.81 -7.37
CA GLY A 36 -0.40 5.02 -6.70
C GLY A 36 -1.21 4.68 -5.45
N VAL A 37 -1.05 5.46 -4.39
CA VAL A 37 -1.93 5.42 -3.22
C VAL A 37 -2.49 6.81 -3.00
N VAL A 38 -3.81 6.92 -2.99
CA VAL A 38 -4.57 8.14 -2.76
C VAL A 38 -5.44 7.93 -1.53
N MET A 39 -5.15 8.69 -0.49
CA MET A 39 -5.94 8.73 0.72
C MET A 39 -6.71 10.04 0.72
N ALA A 40 -8.01 9.97 0.44
CA ALA A 40 -8.86 11.14 0.44
C ALA A 40 -9.15 11.56 1.89
N ASP A 41 -9.01 12.86 2.17
CA ASP A 41 -9.47 13.48 3.40
C ASP A 41 -10.47 14.59 3.05
N GLU A 42 -11.68 14.53 3.62
CA GLU A 42 -12.72 15.55 3.44
C GLU A 42 -12.26 16.95 3.89
N VAL A 43 -11.21 17.04 4.72
CA VAL A 43 -10.64 18.29 5.25
C VAL A 43 -9.51 18.86 4.35
N GLY A 44 -9.16 18.17 3.27
CA GLY A 44 -8.33 18.71 2.17
C GLY A 44 -6.83 18.50 2.31
N SER A 45 -6.38 17.46 3.04
CA SER A 45 -4.99 16.98 3.00
C SER A 45 -4.93 15.55 2.49
N ASP A 46 -5.26 15.37 1.22
CA ASP A 46 -5.12 14.08 0.56
C ASP A 46 -3.64 13.67 0.55
N LEU A 47 -3.31 12.53 1.16
CA LEU A 47 -2.00 11.93 0.93
C LEU A 47 -2.03 11.23 -0.43
N ARG A 48 -1.14 11.66 -1.32
CA ARG A 48 -0.91 11.04 -2.62
C ARG A 48 0.53 10.63 -2.71
N LEU A 49 0.78 9.35 -2.95
CA LEU A 49 2.13 8.83 -3.09
C LEU A 49 2.23 7.79 -4.20
N ARG A 50 3.45 7.61 -4.66
CA ARG A 50 3.85 6.59 -5.62
C ARG A 50 4.78 5.61 -4.94
N LEU A 51 4.51 4.33 -5.12
CA LEU A 51 5.35 3.21 -4.74
C LEU A 51 5.84 2.52 -6.01
N ARG A 52 7.16 2.43 -6.20
CA ARG A 52 7.77 1.65 -7.29
C ARG A 52 8.31 0.35 -6.71
N PHE A 53 7.85 -0.76 -7.25
CA PHE A 53 8.37 -2.08 -6.95
C PHE A 53 9.15 -2.62 -8.14
N GLU A 54 10.36 -3.09 -7.87
CA GLU A 54 11.26 -3.70 -8.85
C GLU A 54 11.97 -4.88 -8.20
N GLU A 55 12.05 -6.00 -8.93
CA GLU A 55 12.62 -7.26 -8.44
C GLU A 55 11.92 -7.71 -7.14
N LEU A 56 12.65 -7.77 -6.02
CA LEU A 56 12.13 -8.17 -4.71
C LEU A 56 12.00 -6.97 -3.74
N GLY A 57 12.09 -5.73 -4.24
CA GLY A 57 12.18 -4.53 -3.43
C GLY A 57 11.18 -3.43 -3.79
N CYS A 58 11.20 -2.37 -2.99
CA CYS A 58 10.54 -1.10 -3.28
C CYS A 58 11.61 -0.03 -3.53
N THR A 59 11.78 0.38 -4.78
CA THR A 59 12.91 1.23 -5.22
C THR A 59 12.61 2.73 -5.17
N ASP A 60 11.33 3.13 -5.11
CA ASP A 60 10.94 4.54 -4.95
C ASP A 60 9.67 4.65 -4.11
N VAL A 61 9.71 5.59 -3.15
CA VAL A 61 8.55 6.06 -2.39
C VAL A 61 8.59 7.58 -2.42
N SER A 62 7.67 8.17 -3.19
CA SER A 62 7.68 9.60 -3.46
C SER A 62 6.28 10.20 -3.43
N PRO A 63 6.15 11.50 -3.13
CA PRO A 63 4.87 12.18 -3.20
C PRO A 63 4.40 12.25 -4.66
N LEU A 64 3.11 12.10 -4.86
CA LEU A 64 2.47 12.16 -6.16
C LEU A 64 1.66 13.47 -6.25
N PRO A 65 1.85 14.30 -7.29
CA PRO A 65 1.06 15.52 -7.45
C PRO A 65 -0.40 15.18 -7.74
N GLU A 66 -1.32 16.09 -7.44
CA GLU A 66 -2.73 15.95 -7.85
C GLU A 66 -2.83 15.73 -9.37
N GLY A 67 -3.54 14.67 -9.77
CA GLY A 67 -3.65 14.26 -11.18
C GLY A 67 -2.42 13.50 -11.71
N GLY A 68 -1.45 13.18 -10.86
CA GLY A 68 -0.26 12.40 -11.20
C GLY A 68 -0.48 10.89 -11.25
N GLU A 69 -1.67 10.40 -10.88
CA GLU A 69 -1.98 8.98 -10.73
C GLU A 69 -1.88 8.22 -12.06
N SER A 70 -2.15 8.91 -13.17
CA SER A 70 -1.97 8.40 -14.54
C SER A 70 -0.52 8.05 -14.90
N SER A 71 0.45 8.41 -14.05
CA SER A 71 1.85 7.97 -14.22
C SER A 71 2.14 6.60 -13.58
N CYS A 72 1.19 6.04 -12.83
CA CYS A 72 1.27 4.72 -12.22
C CYS A 72 0.63 3.65 -13.12
N ASP A 73 0.96 2.37 -12.90
CA ASP A 73 0.26 1.27 -13.56
C ASP A 73 -1.21 1.24 -13.11
N CYS A 74 -1.47 1.45 -11.82
CA CYS A 74 -2.79 1.67 -11.25
C CYS A 74 -2.67 2.48 -9.96
N TRP A 75 -3.79 2.89 -9.37
CA TRP A 75 -3.81 3.48 -8.03
C TRP A 75 -4.94 2.91 -7.17
N LEU A 76 -4.71 2.95 -5.86
CA LEU A 76 -5.71 2.65 -4.84
C LEU A 76 -6.24 3.96 -4.28
N GLU A 77 -7.56 4.13 -4.29
CA GLU A 77 -8.23 5.32 -3.81
C GLU A 77 -9.23 4.96 -2.70
N GLY A 78 -9.09 5.56 -1.53
CA GLY A 78 -9.99 5.32 -0.40
C GLY A 78 -9.84 6.40 0.66
N ASP A 79 -10.79 6.45 1.60
CA ASP A 79 -10.74 7.40 2.71
C ASP A 79 -9.68 7.01 3.75
N ILE A 80 -9.13 8.01 4.45
CA ILE A 80 -8.09 7.80 5.48
C ILE A 80 -8.52 6.83 6.59
N ASP A 81 -9.80 6.78 6.94
CA ASP A 81 -10.30 5.89 7.99
C ASP A 81 -10.21 4.42 7.55
N SER A 82 -10.60 4.12 6.31
CA SER A 82 -10.47 2.79 5.71
C SER A 82 -9.02 2.30 5.68
N TRP A 83 -8.07 3.16 5.31
CA TRP A 83 -6.64 2.85 5.38
C TRP A 83 -6.16 2.67 6.82
N GLY A 84 -6.60 3.55 7.73
CA GLY A 84 -6.30 3.48 9.15
C GLY A 84 -6.77 2.19 9.81
N GLU A 85 -7.96 1.71 9.46
CA GLU A 85 -8.51 0.43 9.93
C GLU A 85 -7.64 -0.75 9.47
N MET A 86 -7.19 -0.78 8.21
CA MET A 86 -6.29 -1.83 7.72
C MET A 86 -4.98 -1.87 8.51
N PHE A 87 -4.32 -0.72 8.68
CA PHE A 87 -3.05 -0.68 9.40
C PHE A 87 -3.21 -0.95 10.91
N ASN A 88 -4.34 -0.58 11.51
CA ASN A 88 -4.67 -0.98 12.88
C ASN A 88 -4.83 -2.51 13.01
N ASP A 89 -5.48 -3.15 12.04
CA ASP A 89 -5.61 -4.61 12.00
C ASP A 89 -4.23 -5.29 11.85
N ILE A 90 -3.38 -4.77 10.96
CA ILE A 90 -2.00 -5.25 10.77
C ILE A 90 -1.21 -5.17 12.08
N THR A 91 -1.21 -4.01 12.74
CA THR A 91 -0.43 -3.82 13.98
C THR A 91 -0.96 -4.64 15.15
N THR A 92 -2.26 -4.98 15.14
CA THR A 92 -2.87 -5.84 16.16
C THR A 92 -2.58 -7.33 15.93
N ASN A 93 -2.62 -7.78 14.68
CA ASN A 93 -2.59 -9.20 14.34
C ASN A 93 -1.28 -9.67 13.69
N GLY A 94 -0.34 -8.75 13.45
CA GLY A 94 0.92 -9.01 12.74
C GLY A 94 0.79 -9.00 11.21
N ARG A 95 -0.42 -8.86 10.68
CA ARG A 95 -0.77 -8.84 9.24
C ARG A 95 -2.24 -8.44 9.06
N ALA A 96 -2.63 -8.02 7.87
CA ALA A 96 -4.04 -7.78 7.58
C ALA A 96 -4.82 -9.10 7.54
N THR A 97 -6.03 -9.07 8.07
CA THR A 97 -6.91 -10.22 8.23
C THR A 97 -8.31 -9.95 7.68
N GLY A 98 -8.98 -11.02 7.23
CA GLY A 98 -10.37 -10.96 6.78
C GLY A 98 -10.63 -9.81 5.79
N ARG A 99 -11.53 -8.90 6.17
CA ARG A 99 -11.98 -7.77 5.35
C ARG A 99 -11.00 -6.59 5.29
N HIS A 100 -9.92 -6.63 6.07
CA HIS A 100 -8.92 -5.57 6.15
C HIS A 100 -7.75 -5.78 5.17
N THR A 101 -7.77 -6.84 4.36
CA THR A 101 -6.76 -7.03 3.30
C THR A 101 -7.04 -6.13 2.10
N VAL A 102 -6.01 -5.66 1.41
CA VAL A 102 -6.11 -4.85 0.18
C VAL A 102 -6.99 -5.57 -0.85
N ASN A 103 -6.84 -6.88 -1.02
CA ASN A 103 -7.72 -7.67 -1.89
C ASN A 103 -9.20 -7.59 -1.48
N SER A 104 -9.51 -7.66 -0.19
CA SER A 104 -10.90 -7.62 0.27
C SER A 104 -11.48 -6.21 0.19
N LEU A 105 -10.69 -5.19 0.54
CA LEU A 105 -11.09 -3.79 0.46
C LEU A 105 -11.42 -3.40 -0.98
N THR A 106 -10.67 -3.93 -1.94
CA THR A 106 -10.84 -3.65 -3.38
C THR A 106 -11.90 -4.50 -4.07
N LEU A 107 -12.06 -5.77 -3.72
CA LEU A 107 -13.08 -6.64 -4.32
C LEU A 107 -14.50 -6.38 -3.79
N VAL A 108 -14.62 -5.95 -2.53
CA VAL A 108 -15.92 -5.62 -1.93
C VAL A 108 -16.38 -4.22 -2.36
N GLY A 109 -15.45 -3.36 -2.82
CA GLY A 109 -15.75 -2.06 -3.45
C GLY A 109 -16.37 -1.01 -2.53
N ASP A 110 -16.41 -1.27 -1.22
CA ASP A 110 -17.11 -0.42 -0.26
C ASP A 110 -16.18 0.61 0.41
N ARG A 111 -14.85 0.52 0.22
CA ARG A 111 -13.85 1.26 1.03
C ARG A 111 -12.58 1.70 0.31
N ILE A 112 -12.04 0.87 -0.57
CA ILE A 112 -10.89 1.23 -1.41
C ILE A 112 -11.17 0.77 -2.83
N ASP A 113 -11.08 1.66 -3.79
CA ASP A 113 -11.21 1.37 -5.22
C ASP A 113 -9.83 1.15 -5.85
N VAL A 114 -9.74 0.15 -6.74
CA VAL A 114 -8.62 0.05 -7.70
C VAL A 114 -9.02 0.81 -8.95
N ARG A 115 -8.18 1.76 -9.33
CA ARG A 115 -8.35 2.61 -10.51
C ARG A 115 -7.14 2.47 -11.43
N GLY A 116 -7.34 2.64 -12.71
CA GLY A 116 -6.28 2.58 -13.71
C GLY A 116 -6.79 3.12 -15.04
N ASP A 117 -5.91 3.74 -15.81
CA ASP A 117 -6.26 4.29 -17.13
C ASP A 117 -6.49 3.19 -18.18
N ASP A 118 -5.87 2.01 -17.97
CA ASP A 118 -6.06 0.85 -18.81
C ASP A 118 -6.24 -0.46 -18.01
N PRO A 119 -6.92 -1.48 -18.57
CA PRO A 119 -7.18 -2.73 -17.85
C PRO A 119 -5.93 -3.54 -17.48
N MET A 120 -4.80 -3.37 -18.16
CA MET A 120 -3.57 -4.14 -17.88
C MET A 120 -2.97 -3.75 -16.54
N GLY A 121 -2.98 -2.46 -16.20
CA GLY A 121 -2.51 -1.97 -14.91
C GLY A 121 -3.30 -2.54 -13.74
N VAL A 122 -4.64 -2.56 -13.87
CA VAL A 122 -5.54 -3.17 -12.89
C VAL A 122 -5.33 -4.69 -12.79
N ASP A 123 -5.08 -5.39 -13.89
CA ASP A 123 -4.76 -6.83 -13.87
C ASP A 123 -3.43 -7.09 -13.14
N ARG A 124 -2.39 -6.25 -13.38
CA ARG A 124 -1.11 -6.33 -12.65
C ARG A 124 -1.30 -6.15 -11.15
N PHE A 125 -2.18 -5.26 -10.72
CA PHE A 125 -2.50 -5.12 -9.30
C PHE A 125 -2.99 -6.45 -8.70
N PHE A 126 -3.97 -7.13 -9.32
CA PHE A 126 -4.46 -8.40 -8.80
C PHE A 126 -3.41 -9.52 -8.86
N ARG A 127 -2.52 -9.48 -9.85
CA ARG A 127 -1.39 -10.40 -9.97
C ARG A 127 -0.37 -10.21 -8.84
N PHE A 128 -0.03 -8.97 -8.49
CA PHE A 128 0.99 -8.61 -7.50
C PHE A 128 0.40 -8.29 -6.12
N ASN A 129 -0.89 -8.54 -5.91
CA ASN A 129 -1.62 -8.18 -4.70
C ASN A 129 -0.96 -8.74 -3.43
N GLN A 130 -0.42 -9.97 -3.48
CA GLN A 130 0.26 -10.54 -2.32
C GLN A 130 1.54 -9.78 -1.95
N THR A 131 2.32 -9.31 -2.92
CA THR A 131 3.50 -8.48 -2.68
C THR A 131 3.11 -7.14 -2.07
N ILE A 132 2.05 -6.51 -2.60
CA ILE A 132 1.51 -5.26 -2.09
C ILE A 132 0.99 -5.44 -0.65
N GLN A 133 0.25 -6.52 -0.39
CA GLN A 133 -0.25 -6.84 0.95
C GLN A 133 0.91 -7.07 1.93
N GLN A 134 1.91 -7.86 1.55
CA GLN A 134 3.06 -8.15 2.41
C GLN A 134 3.90 -6.90 2.69
N PHE A 135 4.03 -6.00 1.71
CA PHE A 135 4.64 -4.69 1.91
C PHE A 135 3.90 -3.90 3.00
N PHE A 136 2.57 -3.80 2.94
CA PHE A 136 1.80 -3.11 3.98
C PHE A 136 1.80 -3.85 5.33
N ASP A 137 1.80 -5.19 5.33
CA ASP A 137 1.86 -6.02 6.54
C ASP A 137 3.15 -5.75 7.35
N GLY A 138 4.22 -5.29 6.70
CA GLY A 138 5.45 -4.82 7.35
C GLY A 138 5.24 -3.71 8.38
N ALA A 139 4.09 -3.02 8.34
CA ALA A 139 3.70 -2.06 9.37
C ALA A 139 3.64 -2.66 10.78
N ALA A 140 3.41 -3.97 10.89
CA ALA A 140 3.45 -4.68 12.17
C ALA A 140 4.84 -4.63 12.82
N GLU A 141 5.91 -4.62 12.02
CA GLU A 141 7.30 -4.56 12.51
C GLU A 141 7.72 -3.13 12.85
N LEU A 142 7.11 -2.14 12.22
CA LEU A 142 7.36 -0.71 12.49
C LEU A 142 6.53 -0.16 13.66
N ALA A 143 5.59 -0.94 14.17
CA ALA A 143 4.81 -0.57 15.35
C ALA A 143 5.71 -0.59 16.60
N PRO A 144 5.56 0.39 17.51
CA PRO A 144 6.27 0.34 18.79
C PRO A 144 5.87 -0.94 19.53
N ALA A 145 6.86 -1.61 20.14
CA ALA A 145 6.63 -2.85 20.87
C ALA A 145 5.51 -2.65 21.92
N PRO A 146 4.58 -3.61 22.08
CA PRO A 146 3.54 -3.50 23.10
C PRO A 146 4.22 -3.41 24.47
N ALA A 147 3.83 -2.39 25.24
CA ALA A 147 4.31 -2.13 26.59
C ALA A 147 3.90 -3.23 27.58
#